data_AF-A0A9P0CRY1-F1
#
_entry.id   AF-A0A9P0CRY1-F1
#
_cell.length_a   1.000
_cell.length_b   1.000
_cell.length_c   1.000
_cell.angle_alpha   90.00
_cell.angle_beta   90.00
_cell.angle_gamma   90.00
#
_symmetry.space_group_name_H-M   'P 1'
#
loop_
_entity.id
_entity.type
_entity.pdbx_description
1 polymer ?
#
loop_
_entity_poly.entity_id
_entity_poly.type
_entity_poly.pdbx_seq_one_letter_code
_entity_poly.pdbx_strand_id
1 'polypeptide(L)'
;MDNGHVRDFSEFCEQLNDIRIKFLKWDSCERTVGLYYLMVGLPFANARFLQYTLEQCISTVNTPAAQLLERNANDTIYISSFLLESPQVALTLLLTHLPLLRPDNKKTADCYLRVIKQVLMEFISPPIRIYNECVEIMSYLYIHPAFNNEDKTSFKNLLKQVVCKLNPQTFVHSSATESSDESVSPNPDSQQNLKQRRSNSLTPAPDNIIPTQDNWYSQENLSEPIAKPRSYSLSSEKSLLAGLTNLQSSRSETRLQDLKLMNNLPAMKSIISWLKSLRLHKYSWVFNNLTYSQMVNLTEETLQRIGITKGARHKILLSVNKLKERGSMLTELETEVMNGGDLNIALKKLKSVLQSPLQISGGEDLPSQFIKVMGKVCTQMLMLRQPSDDYLMMFNSLCEKAETMDAFTDEQKKRVNMWRSQLIKDDIIPAHNGKPKKNNNNHHHHSFRCFCFGLRCKR
;
A
#
# COMPACT_ATOMS: atom_id res chain seq x y z
N MET A 1 -7.58 11.61 59.90
CA MET A 1 -8.39 10.63 59.14
C MET A 1 -8.05 10.88 57.69
N ASP A 2 -7.52 9.88 57.00
CA ASP A 2 -7.07 10.05 55.61
C ASP A 2 -8.22 9.71 54.66
N ASN A 3 -8.51 10.58 53.69
CA ASN A 3 -9.65 10.42 52.81
C ASN A 3 -9.29 9.42 51.71
N GLY A 4 -9.52 8.14 51.99
CA GLY A 4 -9.36 7.06 51.03
C GLY A 4 -10.11 7.36 49.73
N HIS A 5 -9.36 7.61 48.66
CA HIS A 5 -9.90 7.93 47.34
C HIS A 5 -10.68 6.74 46.82
N VAL A 6 -12.02 6.78 46.98
CA VAL A 6 -12.92 5.84 46.33
C VAL A 6 -12.72 6.02 44.83
N ARG A 7 -12.16 5.01 44.17
CA ARG A 7 -12.11 4.96 42.71
C ARG A 7 -13.53 4.76 42.22
N ASP A 8 -13.94 5.56 41.23
CA ASP A 8 -15.25 5.37 40.61
C ASP A 8 -15.26 3.99 39.92
N PHE A 9 -16.29 3.20 40.20
CA PHE A 9 -16.51 1.92 39.55
C PHE A 9 -16.69 2.10 38.03
N SER A 10 -17.25 3.23 37.62
CA SER A 10 -17.42 3.65 36.22
C SER A 10 -16.07 3.83 35.54
N GLU A 11 -15.17 4.62 36.12
CA GLU A 11 -13.80 4.86 35.62
C GLU A 11 -13.01 3.53 35.53
N PHE A 12 -13.14 2.67 36.53
CA PHE A 12 -12.52 1.34 36.53
C PHE A 12 -13.06 0.45 35.41
N CYS A 13 -14.39 0.44 35.18
CA CYS A 13 -15.01 -0.28 34.07
C CYS A 13 -14.59 0.27 32.70
N GLU A 14 -14.43 1.58 32.56
CA GLU A 14 -13.93 2.22 31.34
C GLU A 14 -12.47 1.82 31.07
N GLN A 15 -11.58 1.92 32.06
CA GLN A 15 -10.18 1.48 31.94
C GLN A 15 -10.07 0.00 31.56
N LEU A 16 -10.87 -0.89 32.15
CA LEU A 16 -10.93 -2.30 31.78
C LEU A 16 -11.47 -2.52 30.36
N ASN A 17 -12.49 -1.76 29.94
CA ASN A 17 -13.02 -1.81 28.58
C ASN A 17 -11.97 -1.38 27.55
N ASP A 18 -11.19 -0.35 27.86
CA ASP A 18 -10.12 0.16 27.02
C ASP A 18 -8.98 -0.87 26.84
N ILE A 19 -8.58 -1.54 27.92
CA ILE A 19 -7.63 -2.67 27.90
C ILE A 19 -8.21 -3.82 27.06
N ARG A 20 -9.50 -4.16 27.23
CA ARG A 20 -10.19 -5.20 26.45
C ARG A 20 -10.21 -4.87 24.95
N ILE A 21 -10.49 -3.62 24.57
CA ILE A 21 -10.49 -3.18 23.16
C ILE A 21 -9.08 -3.25 22.56
N LYS A 22 -8.04 -2.89 23.32
CA LYS A 22 -6.64 -3.03 22.90
C LYS A 22 -6.25 -4.50 22.72
N PHE A 23 -6.58 -5.36 23.69
CA PHE A 23 -6.33 -6.80 23.66
C PHE A 23 -7.02 -7.52 22.49
N LEU A 24 -8.22 -7.08 22.09
CA LEU A 24 -8.93 -7.62 20.92
C LEU A 24 -8.26 -7.26 19.58
N LYS A 25 -7.44 -6.21 19.52
CA LYS A 25 -6.67 -5.85 18.32
C LYS A 25 -5.36 -6.63 18.17
N TRP A 26 -4.83 -7.15 19.27
CA TRP A 26 -3.60 -7.94 19.29
C TRP A 26 -3.76 -9.30 18.62
N ASP A 27 -2.66 -9.85 18.09
CA ASP A 27 -2.60 -11.21 17.54
C ASP A 27 -2.50 -12.30 18.63
N SER A 28 -2.41 -13.57 18.22
CA SER A 28 -2.37 -14.72 19.15
C SER A 28 -1.11 -14.75 20.04
N CYS A 29 0.06 -14.38 19.47
CA CYS A 29 1.31 -14.30 20.21
C CYS A 29 1.30 -13.08 21.13
N GLU A 30 0.95 -11.90 20.63
CA GLU A 30 0.82 -10.67 21.42
C GLU A 30 -0.12 -10.84 22.61
N ARG A 31 -1.29 -11.47 22.41
CA ARG A 31 -2.23 -11.80 23.51
C ARG A 31 -1.62 -12.72 24.55
N THR A 32 -0.92 -13.77 24.12
CA THR A 32 -0.32 -14.76 25.02
C THR A 32 0.84 -14.16 25.83
N VAL A 33 1.72 -13.41 25.16
CA VAL A 33 2.85 -12.69 25.77
C VAL A 33 2.35 -11.59 26.71
N GLY A 34 1.32 -10.84 26.31
CA GLY A 34 0.67 -9.82 27.13
C GLY A 34 0.03 -10.39 28.40
N LEU A 35 -0.74 -11.47 28.28
CA LEU A 35 -1.30 -12.18 29.44
C LEU A 35 -0.21 -12.71 30.38
N TYR A 36 0.86 -13.28 29.84
CA TYR A 36 2.01 -13.71 30.64
C TYR A 36 2.56 -12.56 31.50
N TYR A 37 2.87 -11.41 30.91
CA TYR A 37 3.40 -10.26 31.67
C TYR A 37 2.40 -9.63 32.64
N LEU A 38 1.09 -9.80 32.43
CA LEU A 38 0.04 -9.41 33.38
C LEU A 38 -0.16 -10.42 34.52
N MET A 39 0.17 -11.71 34.30
CA MET A 39 0.07 -12.77 35.31
C MET A 39 1.34 -12.92 36.16
N VAL A 40 2.50 -12.54 35.64
CA VAL A 40 3.77 -12.54 36.39
C VAL A 40 3.68 -11.57 37.57
N GLY A 41 3.89 -12.10 38.79
CA GLY A 41 3.85 -11.33 40.02
C GLY A 41 2.49 -11.24 40.71
N LEU A 42 1.46 -11.93 40.21
CA LEU A 42 0.17 -12.04 40.91
C LEU A 42 0.30 -12.75 42.27
N PRO A 43 -0.49 -12.33 43.29
CA PRO A 43 -0.58 -13.08 44.55
C PRO A 43 -1.09 -14.51 44.35
N PHE A 44 -0.67 -15.44 45.22
CA PHE A 44 -1.00 -16.87 45.14
C PHE A 44 -2.50 -17.15 44.96
N ALA A 45 -3.37 -16.45 45.70
CA ALA A 45 -4.82 -16.62 45.58
C ALA A 45 -5.34 -16.23 44.18
N ASN A 46 -4.90 -15.10 43.64
CA ASN A 46 -5.25 -14.63 42.30
C ASN A 46 -4.71 -15.58 41.22
N ALA A 47 -3.47 -16.07 41.37
CA ALA A 47 -2.88 -17.03 40.45
C ALA A 47 -3.64 -18.36 40.43
N ARG A 48 -4.03 -18.89 41.60
CA ARG A 48 -4.86 -20.10 41.70
C ARG A 48 -6.28 -19.90 41.15
N PHE A 49 -6.91 -18.75 41.39
CA PHE A 49 -8.20 -18.41 40.80
C PHE A 49 -8.16 -18.39 39.26
N LEU A 50 -7.14 -17.74 38.68
CA LEU A 50 -6.95 -17.73 37.23
C LEU A 50 -6.61 -19.13 36.69
N GLN A 51 -5.82 -19.93 37.41
CA GLN A 51 -5.55 -21.32 37.04
C GLN A 51 -6.84 -22.12 36.91
N TYR A 52 -7.71 -22.13 37.93
CA TYR A 52 -8.99 -22.86 37.87
C TYR A 52 -9.89 -22.36 36.73
N THR A 53 -9.90 -21.05 36.48
CA THR A 53 -10.67 -20.45 35.37
C THR A 53 -10.14 -20.91 34.01
N LEU A 54 -8.81 -20.93 33.83
CA LEU A 54 -8.15 -21.40 32.61
C LEU A 54 -8.33 -22.91 32.42
N GLU A 55 -8.24 -23.72 33.47
CA GLU A 55 -8.52 -25.17 33.43
C GLU A 55 -9.95 -25.45 32.95
N GLN A 56 -10.94 -24.69 33.43
CA GLN A 56 -12.31 -24.75 32.92
C GLN A 56 -12.41 -24.34 31.44
N CYS A 57 -11.81 -23.22 31.04
CA CYS A 57 -11.79 -22.80 29.63
C CYS A 57 -11.16 -23.86 28.72
N ILE A 58 -9.99 -24.41 29.10
CA ILE A 58 -9.31 -25.48 28.37
C ILE A 58 -10.21 -26.70 28.24
N SER A 59 -10.92 -27.11 29.29
CA SER A 59 -11.83 -28.26 29.24
C SER A 59 -12.94 -28.11 28.17
N THR A 60 -13.42 -26.89 27.91
CA THR A 60 -14.46 -26.65 26.88
C THR A 60 -13.94 -26.74 25.44
N VAL A 61 -12.63 -26.60 25.22
CA VAL A 61 -11.99 -26.66 23.89
C VAL A 61 -11.12 -27.92 23.69
N ASN A 62 -11.10 -28.82 24.69
CA ASN A 62 -10.30 -30.05 24.72
C ASN A 62 -10.86 -31.14 23.78
N THR A 63 -10.80 -30.87 22.47
CA THR A 63 -11.19 -31.81 21.41
C THR A 63 -10.13 -32.88 21.17
N PRO A 64 -10.47 -34.05 20.58
CA PRO A 64 -9.47 -35.05 20.17
C PRO A 64 -8.38 -34.51 19.23
N ALA A 65 -8.71 -33.50 18.42
CA ALA A 65 -7.74 -32.81 17.57
C ALA A 65 -6.74 -31.96 18.38
N ALA A 66 -7.20 -31.27 19.43
CA ALA A 66 -6.32 -30.54 20.35
C ALA A 66 -5.41 -31.48 21.14
N GLN A 67 -5.92 -32.64 21.58
CA GLN A 67 -5.13 -33.68 22.26
C GLN A 67 -4.05 -34.27 21.35
N LEU A 68 -4.37 -34.50 20.07
CA LEU A 68 -3.38 -34.92 19.07
C LEU A 68 -2.33 -33.82 18.83
N LEU A 69 -2.73 -32.56 18.77
CA LEU A 69 -1.82 -31.42 18.60
C LEU A 69 -0.84 -31.28 19.78
N GLU A 70 -1.33 -31.40 21.02
CA GLU A 70 -0.48 -31.37 22.22
C GLU A 70 0.46 -32.59 22.29
N ARG A 71 -0.01 -33.78 21.91
CA ARG A 71 0.83 -34.98 21.80
C ARG A 71 1.95 -34.77 20.77
N ASN A 72 1.60 -34.28 19.58
CA ASN A 72 2.54 -34.01 18.50
C ASN A 72 3.58 -32.94 18.89
N ALA A 73 3.15 -31.90 19.61
CA ALA A 73 4.04 -30.87 20.18
C ALA A 73 5.07 -31.40 21.18
N ASN A 74 4.87 -32.61 21.70
CA ASN A 74 5.76 -33.24 22.68
C ASN A 74 6.54 -34.44 22.11
N ASP A 75 6.29 -34.84 20.87
CA ASP A 75 6.99 -35.95 20.22
C ASP A 75 8.27 -35.46 19.51
N THR A 76 9.43 -35.91 20.00
CA THR A 76 10.75 -35.54 19.46
C THR A 76 10.92 -35.93 17.99
N ILE A 77 10.29 -37.01 17.52
CA ILE A 77 10.39 -37.47 16.14
C ILE A 77 9.56 -36.55 15.23
N TYR A 78 8.34 -36.20 15.66
CA TYR A 78 7.45 -35.30 14.92
C TYR A 78 8.02 -33.89 14.79
N ILE A 79 8.58 -33.32 15.87
CA ILE A 79 9.25 -32.02 15.79
C ILE A 79 10.50 -32.08 14.90
N SER A 80 11.21 -33.21 14.86
CA SER A 80 12.35 -33.39 13.95
C SER A 80 11.94 -33.45 12.48
N SER A 81 10.74 -33.94 12.13
CA SER A 81 10.29 -33.98 10.72
C SER A 81 9.94 -32.61 10.14
N PHE A 82 9.85 -31.55 10.95
CA PHE A 82 9.69 -30.17 10.44
C PHE A 82 10.86 -29.72 9.55
N LEU A 83 12.03 -30.38 9.64
CA LEU A 83 13.19 -30.14 8.77
C LEU A 83 13.07 -30.81 7.39
N LEU A 84 12.01 -31.58 7.12
CA LEU A 84 11.69 -32.12 5.80
C LEU A 84 10.73 -31.20 5.03
N GLU A 85 10.06 -30.28 5.73
CA GLU A 85 9.10 -29.34 5.17
C GLU A 85 9.76 -28.10 4.58
N SER A 86 9.03 -27.36 3.74
CA SER A 86 9.53 -26.05 3.29
C SER A 86 9.73 -25.11 4.50
N PRO A 87 10.78 -24.26 4.51
CA PRO A 87 11.10 -23.46 5.70
C PRO A 87 9.96 -22.56 6.23
N GLN A 88 9.05 -22.08 5.38
CA GLN A 88 7.87 -21.31 5.82
C GLN A 88 6.80 -22.19 6.49
N VAL A 89 6.61 -23.43 6.00
CA VAL A 89 5.75 -24.43 6.65
C VAL A 89 6.38 -24.85 7.98
N ALA A 90 7.70 -25.06 8.03
CA ALA A 90 8.43 -25.35 9.26
C ALA A 90 8.24 -24.24 10.33
N LEU A 91 8.37 -22.96 9.97
CA LEU A 91 8.08 -21.83 10.89
C LEU A 91 6.63 -21.83 11.39
N THR A 92 5.67 -22.14 10.51
CA THR A 92 4.23 -22.19 10.85
C THR A 92 3.93 -23.35 11.80
N LEU A 93 4.50 -24.53 11.56
CA LEU A 93 4.41 -25.69 12.43
C LEU A 93 5.08 -25.44 13.78
N LEU A 94 6.26 -24.82 13.79
CA LEU A 94 6.95 -24.40 15.01
C LEU A 94 6.09 -23.48 15.87
N LEU A 95 5.51 -22.42 15.29
CA LEU A 95 4.64 -21.48 16.02
C LEU A 95 3.34 -22.11 16.52
N THR A 96 2.81 -23.11 15.81
CA THR A 96 1.59 -23.83 16.21
C THR A 96 1.84 -24.77 17.39
N HIS A 97 3.00 -25.44 17.43
CA HIS A 97 3.27 -26.50 18.42
C HIS A 97 4.11 -26.01 19.63
N LEU A 98 5.02 -25.04 19.45
CA LEU A 98 5.91 -24.55 20.52
C LEU A 98 5.18 -24.11 21.81
N PRO A 99 3.98 -23.47 21.76
CA PRO A 99 3.23 -23.12 22.97
C PRO A 99 2.64 -24.30 23.76
N LEU A 100 2.66 -25.52 23.18
CA LEU A 100 2.12 -26.75 23.77
C LEU A 100 3.22 -27.71 24.27
N LEU A 101 4.49 -27.32 24.16
CA LEU A 101 5.62 -28.07 24.72
C LEU A 101 5.52 -28.11 26.25
N ARG A 102 5.57 -29.30 26.86
CA ARG A 102 5.48 -29.41 28.32
C ARG A 102 6.80 -29.02 29.01
N PRO A 103 6.78 -28.39 30.21
CA PRO A 103 7.98 -27.84 30.84
C PRO A 103 9.01 -28.89 31.30
N ASP A 104 8.55 -30.12 31.53
CA ASP A 104 9.34 -31.28 31.94
C ASP A 104 10.04 -31.99 30.75
N ASN A 105 9.52 -31.83 29.53
CA ASN A 105 9.97 -32.53 28.34
C ASN A 105 11.22 -31.92 27.70
N LYS A 106 12.33 -31.90 28.45
CA LYS A 106 13.59 -31.30 28.00
C LYS A 106 14.13 -31.91 26.69
N LYS A 107 13.92 -33.21 26.45
CA LYS A 107 14.33 -33.89 25.21
C LYS A 107 13.70 -33.26 23.96
N THR A 108 12.40 -32.96 24.00
CA THR A 108 11.73 -32.28 22.91
C THR A 108 12.04 -30.78 22.90
N ALA A 109 12.27 -30.13 24.06
CA ALA A 109 12.77 -28.75 24.11
C ALA A 109 14.12 -28.56 23.39
N ASP A 110 15.09 -29.46 23.63
CA ASP A 110 16.39 -29.48 22.95
C ASP A 110 16.24 -29.75 21.43
N CYS A 111 15.21 -30.51 21.03
CA CYS A 111 14.83 -30.72 19.63
C CYS A 111 14.28 -29.44 18.99
N TYR A 112 13.31 -28.76 19.61
CA TYR A 112 12.82 -27.45 19.16
C TYR A 112 13.98 -26.47 18.95
N LEU A 113 14.87 -26.34 19.94
CA LEU A 113 16.04 -25.46 19.83
C LEU A 113 16.91 -25.83 18.61
N ARG A 114 17.13 -27.12 18.34
CA ARG A 114 17.88 -27.57 17.15
C ARG A 114 17.16 -27.24 15.85
N VAL A 115 15.87 -27.55 15.75
CA VAL A 115 15.05 -27.35 14.55
C VAL A 115 14.95 -25.85 14.22
N ILE A 116 14.60 -25.01 15.21
CA ILE A 116 14.51 -23.56 14.99
C ILE A 116 15.89 -22.99 14.60
N LYS A 117 16.98 -23.43 15.25
CA LYS A 117 18.35 -22.99 14.89
C LYS A 117 18.69 -23.33 13.44
N GLN A 118 18.34 -24.53 12.96
CA GLN A 118 18.57 -24.96 11.58
C GLN A 118 17.74 -24.15 10.59
N VAL A 119 16.42 -24.06 10.81
CA VAL A 119 15.49 -23.29 9.95
C VAL A 119 15.96 -21.83 9.82
N LEU A 120 16.30 -21.16 10.92
CA LEU A 120 16.80 -19.78 10.88
C LEU A 120 18.20 -19.62 10.25
N MET A 121 18.98 -20.69 10.16
CA MET A 121 20.26 -20.68 9.43
C MET A 121 20.08 -20.92 7.93
N GLU A 122 19.01 -21.58 7.50
CA GLU A 122 18.68 -21.75 6.08
C GLU A 122 18.08 -20.46 5.48
N PHE A 123 17.35 -19.68 6.28
CA PHE A 123 16.81 -18.35 5.92
C PHE A 123 17.85 -17.21 5.79
N ILE A 124 19.08 -17.52 5.36
CA ILE A 124 20.13 -16.52 5.09
C ILE A 124 20.02 -15.94 3.65
N SER A 125 19.18 -16.51 2.78
CA SER A 125 18.91 -15.95 1.45
C SER A 125 17.66 -15.05 1.43
N PRO A 126 17.75 -13.80 0.95
CA PRO A 126 16.60 -13.02 0.49
C PRO A 126 15.78 -13.79 -0.58
N PRO A 127 14.47 -13.50 -0.75
CA PRO A 127 13.75 -12.29 -0.31
C PRO A 127 12.87 -12.44 0.96
N ILE A 128 12.80 -13.62 1.58
CA ILE A 128 11.67 -14.00 2.45
C ILE A 128 11.61 -13.20 3.77
N ARG A 129 10.42 -12.67 4.10
CA ARG A 129 10.16 -11.71 5.19
C ARG A 129 9.93 -12.31 6.60
N ILE A 130 10.67 -13.36 6.98
CA ILE A 130 10.42 -14.13 8.23
C ILE A 130 10.65 -13.40 9.56
N TYR A 131 10.77 -12.07 9.57
CA TYR A 131 11.10 -11.30 10.76
C TYR A 131 10.02 -11.42 11.84
N ASN A 132 8.76 -11.44 11.45
CA ASN A 132 7.65 -11.52 12.40
C ASN A 132 7.58 -12.92 13.05
N GLU A 133 7.74 -13.99 12.26
CA GLU A 133 7.91 -15.35 12.76
C GLU A 133 9.10 -15.47 13.74
N CYS A 134 10.24 -14.86 13.43
CA CYS A 134 11.40 -14.83 14.33
C CYS A 134 11.07 -14.16 15.66
N VAL A 135 10.34 -13.05 15.63
CA VAL A 135 9.95 -12.28 16.83
C VAL A 135 8.93 -13.05 17.67
N GLU A 136 7.96 -13.72 17.06
CA GLU A 136 6.98 -14.55 17.77
C GLU A 136 7.62 -15.80 18.39
N ILE A 137 8.42 -16.55 17.62
CA ILE A 137 9.16 -17.72 18.14
C ILE A 137 10.04 -17.29 19.31
N MET A 138 10.75 -16.16 19.19
CA MET A 138 11.51 -15.59 20.30
C MET A 138 10.65 -15.22 21.50
N SER A 139 9.50 -14.58 21.28
CA SER A 139 8.62 -14.16 22.37
C SER A 139 8.12 -15.36 23.16
N TYR A 140 7.72 -16.45 22.49
CA TYR A 140 7.45 -17.74 23.12
C TYR A 140 8.69 -18.30 23.83
N LEU A 141 9.84 -18.45 23.16
CA LEU A 141 11.08 -18.97 23.78
C LEU A 141 11.49 -18.20 25.05
N TYR A 142 11.25 -16.88 25.13
CA TYR A 142 11.56 -16.08 26.31
C TYR A 142 10.62 -16.33 27.49
N ILE A 143 9.30 -16.37 27.26
CA ILE A 143 8.30 -16.54 28.34
C ILE A 143 8.12 -18.01 28.76
N HIS A 144 8.38 -18.94 27.85
CA HIS A 144 8.06 -20.35 28.02
C HIS A 144 8.99 -21.04 29.04
N PRO A 145 8.45 -21.81 30.01
CA PRO A 145 9.22 -22.33 31.14
C PRO A 145 10.15 -23.50 30.82
N ALA A 146 9.95 -24.20 29.69
CA ALA A 146 10.83 -25.32 29.28
C ALA A 146 12.26 -24.88 28.93
N PHE A 147 12.48 -23.59 28.65
CA PHE A 147 13.77 -23.05 28.21
C PHE A 147 14.46 -22.28 29.33
N ASN A 148 15.76 -22.53 29.49
CA ASN A 148 16.58 -21.90 30.50
C ASN A 148 17.24 -20.59 30.00
N ASN A 149 17.98 -19.89 30.86
CA ASN A 149 18.57 -18.59 30.53
C ASN A 149 19.75 -18.69 29.56
N GLU A 150 20.46 -19.83 29.52
CA GLU A 150 21.53 -20.11 28.56
C GLU A 150 20.94 -20.36 27.17
N ASP A 151 19.83 -21.10 27.07
CA ASP A 151 19.10 -21.31 25.81
C ASP A 151 18.67 -19.97 25.20
N LYS A 152 18.04 -19.12 26.02
CA LYS A 152 17.57 -17.78 25.64
C LYS A 152 18.73 -16.88 25.21
N THR A 153 19.90 -17.01 25.84
CA THR A 153 21.11 -16.25 25.49
C THR A 153 21.76 -16.78 24.20
N SER A 154 21.86 -18.10 24.05
CA SER A 154 22.33 -18.79 22.84
C SER A 154 21.49 -18.36 21.63
N PHE A 155 20.17 -18.38 21.77
CA PHE A 155 19.25 -17.99 20.72
C PHE A 155 19.29 -16.48 20.44
N LYS A 156 19.38 -15.62 21.45
CA LYS A 156 19.57 -14.16 21.28
C LYS A 156 20.80 -13.84 20.42
N ASN A 157 21.87 -14.60 20.59
CA ASN A 157 23.09 -14.44 19.80
C ASN A 157 22.95 -15.00 18.38
N LEU A 158 22.22 -16.11 18.16
CA LEU A 158 21.88 -16.55 16.80
C LEU A 158 20.98 -15.53 16.08
N LEU A 159 19.91 -15.03 16.72
CA LEU A 159 19.03 -14.03 16.11
C LEU A 159 19.83 -12.78 15.69
N LYS A 160 20.75 -12.30 16.54
CA LYS A 160 21.68 -11.22 16.14
C LYS A 160 22.48 -11.58 14.90
N GLN A 161 23.05 -12.79 14.82
CA GLN A 161 23.83 -13.22 13.66
C GLN A 161 22.97 -13.33 12.38
N VAL A 162 21.73 -13.80 12.47
CA VAL A 162 20.80 -13.89 11.34
C VAL A 162 20.32 -12.50 10.91
N VAL A 163 19.85 -11.67 11.85
CA VAL A 163 19.37 -10.30 11.55
C VAL A 163 20.51 -9.39 11.05
N CYS A 164 21.74 -9.55 11.53
CA CYS A 164 22.90 -8.84 10.97
C CYS A 164 23.27 -9.32 9.55
N LYS A 165 23.03 -10.60 9.20
CA LYS A 165 23.19 -11.09 7.81
C LYS A 165 22.10 -10.56 6.86
N LEU A 166 20.93 -10.19 7.39
CA LEU A 166 19.81 -9.62 6.63
C LEU A 166 19.93 -8.09 6.39
N ASN A 167 20.98 -7.42 6.89
CA ASN A 167 21.08 -5.96 6.90
C ASN A 167 22.29 -5.42 6.10
N PRO A 168 22.12 -5.02 4.82
CA PRO A 168 23.22 -4.58 3.97
C PRO A 168 23.62 -3.12 4.22
N GLN A 169 24.47 -2.89 5.22
CA GLN A 169 25.06 -1.57 5.51
C GLN A 169 26.57 -1.58 5.70
N THR A 170 27.28 -2.10 4.69
CA THR A 170 28.63 -1.62 4.35
C THR A 170 28.61 -0.78 3.09
N PHE A 171 27.75 0.25 3.03
CA PHE A 171 28.04 1.49 2.31
C PHE A 171 27.60 2.66 3.24
N VAL A 172 28.37 3.04 4.29
CA VAL A 172 31.41 4.21 4.88
C VAL A 172 31.78 5.73 4.72
N HIS A 173 31.76 6.42 5.85
CA HIS A 173 32.63 7.56 6.13
C HIS A 173 33.31 7.28 7.48
N SER A 174 34.49 6.66 7.42
CA SER A 174 35.52 6.94 8.42
C SER A 174 36.03 8.36 8.20
N SER A 175 36.49 9.01 9.27
CA SER A 175 36.95 10.40 9.25
C SER A 175 38.27 10.61 8.50
N ALA A 176 38.51 11.86 8.12
CA ALA A 176 39.68 12.35 7.41
C ALA A 176 40.99 12.22 8.25
N THR A 177 42.10 11.76 7.66
CA THR A 177 43.26 12.53 7.13
C THR A 177 44.32 12.99 8.14
N GLU A 178 45.48 12.34 8.08
CA GLU A 178 46.87 12.82 8.29
C GLU A 178 47.77 11.85 7.49
N SER A 179 48.88 12.22 6.84
CA SER A 179 49.42 13.51 6.38
C SER A 179 50.44 13.24 5.24
N SER A 180 50.99 14.30 4.60
CA SER A 180 52.24 14.27 3.79
C SER A 180 52.22 13.54 2.43
N ASP A 181 52.91 13.98 1.37
CA ASP A 181 53.36 15.33 0.97
C ASP A 181 53.69 15.32 -0.56
N GLU A 182 54.05 16.48 -1.13
CA GLU A 182 54.62 16.72 -2.48
C GLU A 182 53.76 16.45 -3.75
N SER A 183 53.96 17.15 -4.89
CA SER A 183 54.48 18.51 -5.14
C SER A 183 54.15 19.00 -6.57
N VAL A 184 54.29 20.33 -6.80
CA VAL A 184 54.40 21.05 -8.10
C VAL A 184 53.18 21.16 -9.06
N SER A 185 53.02 22.35 -9.63
CA SER A 185 52.31 22.69 -10.88
C SER A 185 53.16 23.72 -11.65
N PRO A 186 53.10 23.84 -13.00
CA PRO A 186 52.11 24.77 -13.59
C PRO A 186 51.61 24.49 -15.04
N ASN A 187 50.54 25.23 -15.40
CA ASN A 187 50.09 25.74 -16.72
C ASN A 187 51.13 25.88 -17.87
N PRO A 188 50.69 26.11 -19.15
CA PRO A 188 49.47 25.64 -19.86
C PRO A 188 49.73 25.30 -21.37
N ASP A 189 48.63 25.25 -22.16
CA ASP A 189 48.53 25.66 -23.59
C ASP A 189 48.70 24.67 -24.77
N SER A 190 47.99 25.02 -25.86
CA SER A 190 48.18 24.67 -27.29
C SER A 190 47.89 23.27 -27.89
N GLN A 191 46.87 23.27 -28.79
CA GLN A 191 46.84 22.61 -30.13
C GLN A 191 46.63 21.07 -30.20
N GLN A 192 46.01 20.47 -31.24
CA GLN A 192 45.43 20.96 -32.51
C GLN A 192 44.43 19.94 -33.13
N ASN A 193 43.47 20.40 -33.97
CA ASN A 193 42.85 19.67 -35.11
C ASN A 193 41.94 18.42 -34.84
N LEU A 194 40.89 18.06 -35.61
CA LEU A 194 40.28 18.52 -36.89
C LEU A 194 38.72 18.38 -36.88
N LYS A 195 38.02 19.28 -37.62
CA LYS A 195 36.83 19.15 -38.52
C LYS A 195 35.83 17.95 -38.35
N GLN A 196 34.50 18.04 -38.55
CA GLN A 196 33.61 19.13 -39.04
C GLN A 196 32.10 18.87 -38.70
N ARG A 197 31.35 19.96 -38.46
CA ARG A 197 30.00 20.38 -38.97
C ARG A 197 29.22 19.44 -39.94
N ARG A 198 27.86 19.48 -40.04
CA ARG A 198 26.73 20.05 -39.23
C ARG A 198 25.34 19.66 -39.84
N SER A 199 24.37 19.29 -38.98
CA SER A 199 22.90 19.61 -38.98
C SER A 199 22.00 19.70 -40.25
N ASN A 200 20.91 18.91 -40.24
CA ASN A 200 19.47 19.22 -40.50
C ASN A 200 18.93 19.77 -41.86
N SER A 201 17.87 19.12 -42.41
CA SER A 201 16.63 19.75 -42.96
C SER A 201 15.49 18.72 -43.24
N LEU A 202 14.34 19.15 -43.78
CA LEU A 202 13.07 18.38 -43.94
C LEU A 202 12.42 18.48 -45.35
N THR A 203 11.98 17.34 -45.95
CA THR A 203 10.87 17.18 -46.97
C THR A 203 10.93 17.92 -48.34
N PRO A 204 10.07 17.67 -49.37
CA PRO A 204 9.17 16.53 -49.74
C PRO A 204 9.14 16.03 -51.24
N ALA A 205 8.59 14.81 -51.50
CA ALA A 205 7.84 14.32 -52.71
C ALA A 205 8.48 14.33 -54.14
N PRO A 206 7.87 13.82 -55.27
CA PRO A 206 6.65 12.98 -55.50
C PRO A 206 6.80 11.75 -56.50
N ASP A 207 5.69 11.02 -56.80
CA ASP A 207 5.28 10.34 -58.09
C ASP A 207 6.07 9.14 -58.73
N ASN A 208 5.53 8.15 -59.52
CA ASN A 208 4.15 7.72 -59.93
C ASN A 208 4.07 6.26 -60.56
N ILE A 209 2.85 5.71 -60.80
CA ILE A 209 2.44 4.56 -61.74
C ILE A 209 2.89 3.09 -61.39
N ILE A 210 2.09 2.00 -61.22
CA ILE A 210 0.88 1.33 -61.86
C ILE A 210 1.25 0.44 -63.09
N PRO A 211 0.62 -0.75 -63.40
CA PRO A 211 -0.50 -1.53 -62.81
C PRO A 211 0.00 -2.83 -62.09
N THR A 212 -0.65 -4.00 -61.89
CA THR A 212 -1.92 -4.73 -62.25
C THR A 212 -2.64 -5.25 -60.97
N GLN A 213 -3.89 -5.73 -60.90
CA GLN A 213 -4.83 -6.62 -61.66
C GLN A 213 -4.68 -8.13 -61.45
N ASP A 214 -5.57 -8.72 -60.61
CA ASP A 214 -6.44 -9.84 -61.03
C ASP A 214 -7.76 -9.88 -60.22
N ASN A 215 -8.77 -10.65 -60.67
CA ASN A 215 -10.19 -10.50 -60.26
C ASN A 215 -10.97 -11.82 -60.21
N TRP A 216 -11.78 -12.06 -59.17
CA TRP A 216 -12.78 -13.16 -59.12
C TRP A 216 -14.13 -12.70 -58.54
N TYR A 217 -15.20 -13.23 -59.12
CA TYR A 217 -16.59 -12.76 -59.00
C TYR A 217 -17.51 -13.80 -58.35
N SER A 218 -18.64 -13.34 -57.83
CA SER A 218 -19.94 -14.00 -58.04
C SER A 218 -21.11 -13.05 -57.70
N GLN A 219 -22.10 -12.98 -58.58
CA GLN A 219 -23.41 -12.33 -58.37
C GLN A 219 -24.50 -13.42 -58.37
N GLU A 220 -25.70 -13.14 -57.82
CA GLU A 220 -26.96 -13.64 -58.40
C GLU A 220 -28.20 -12.80 -57.98
N ASN A 221 -28.95 -12.37 -59.01
CA ASN A 221 -30.42 -12.20 -59.09
C ASN A 221 -31.20 -11.10 -58.30
N LEU A 222 -32.43 -10.82 -58.82
CA LEU A 222 -33.17 -9.54 -58.73
C LEU A 222 -34.47 -9.61 -57.92
N SER A 223 -34.92 -8.46 -57.37
CA SER A 223 -36.35 -8.05 -57.30
C SER A 223 -36.49 -6.53 -57.05
N GLU A 224 -37.49 -5.88 -57.68
CA GLU A 224 -37.88 -4.47 -57.48
C GLU A 224 -39.26 -4.37 -56.75
N PRO A 225 -39.90 -3.18 -56.58
CA PRO A 225 -39.45 -1.93 -55.95
C PRO A 225 -40.47 -1.44 -54.87
N ILE A 226 -40.25 -0.28 -54.24
CA ILE A 226 -41.32 0.70 -53.89
C ILE A 226 -40.69 2.02 -53.40
N ALA A 227 -41.35 3.15 -53.70
CA ALA A 227 -40.92 4.48 -53.25
C ALA A 227 -42.08 5.28 -52.61
N LYS A 228 -41.76 6.10 -51.58
CA LYS A 228 -42.41 7.39 -51.29
C LYS A 228 -41.68 8.18 -50.20
N PRO A 229 -41.47 9.50 -50.36
CA PRO A 229 -40.85 10.36 -49.34
C PRO A 229 -41.90 11.01 -48.42
N ARG A 230 -41.45 11.56 -47.29
CA ARG A 230 -42.11 12.70 -46.64
C ARG A 230 -41.10 13.54 -45.85
N SER A 231 -41.08 14.84 -46.13
CA SER A 231 -40.48 15.87 -45.30
C SER A 231 -41.39 16.20 -44.11
N TYR A 232 -40.83 16.83 -43.06
CA TYR A 232 -41.27 18.15 -42.57
C TYR A 232 -40.30 18.65 -41.49
N SER A 233 -39.67 19.79 -41.73
CA SER A 233 -38.90 20.52 -40.71
C SER A 233 -39.82 21.50 -40.01
N LEU A 234 -39.79 21.54 -38.68
CA LEU A 234 -40.38 22.63 -37.89
C LEU A 234 -39.37 23.11 -36.84
N SER A 235 -38.73 24.24 -37.14
CA SER A 235 -38.04 25.03 -36.12
C SER A 235 -39.07 25.79 -35.27
N SER A 236 -38.84 25.88 -33.97
CA SER A 236 -39.46 26.89 -33.12
C SER A 236 -38.54 27.17 -31.95
N GLU A 237 -37.98 28.38 -31.94
CA GLU A 237 -37.11 28.85 -30.86
C GLU A 237 -37.92 29.30 -29.65
N LYS A 238 -37.34 29.16 -28.46
CA LYS A 238 -37.54 30.11 -27.35
C LYS A 238 -36.21 30.40 -26.67
N SER A 239 -35.40 31.24 -27.32
CA SER A 239 -34.18 31.81 -26.73
C SER A 239 -34.56 32.90 -25.72
N LEU A 240 -34.67 32.53 -24.44
CA LEU A 240 -34.81 33.48 -23.33
C LEU A 240 -33.52 33.53 -22.51
N LEU A 241 -32.46 34.14 -23.07
CA LEU A 241 -31.32 34.75 -22.37
C LEU A 241 -30.33 35.42 -23.36
N ALA A 242 -30.85 36.22 -24.29
CA ALA A 242 -30.02 37.10 -25.12
C ALA A 242 -29.60 38.33 -24.29
N GLY A 243 -28.45 38.26 -23.62
CA GLY A 243 -28.10 39.25 -22.60
C GLY A 243 -26.67 39.19 -22.07
N LEU A 244 -25.68 38.91 -22.93
CA LEU A 244 -24.25 39.26 -22.76
C LEU A 244 -23.46 38.91 -24.04
N THR A 245 -22.43 39.72 -24.34
CA THR A 245 -21.46 39.61 -25.46
C THR A 245 -22.00 39.73 -26.91
N ASN A 246 -21.48 40.74 -27.63
CA ASN A 246 -21.48 40.79 -29.09
C ASN A 246 -20.35 39.91 -29.64
N LEU A 247 -20.62 39.06 -30.64
CA LEU A 247 -19.75 38.86 -31.82
C LEU A 247 -20.42 37.94 -32.87
N GLN A 248 -20.44 38.45 -34.11
CA GLN A 248 -20.64 37.84 -35.43
C GLN A 248 -21.27 36.43 -35.59
N SER A 249 -22.21 36.36 -36.54
CA SER A 249 -22.83 35.13 -37.06
C SER A 249 -21.88 34.22 -37.85
N SER A 250 -22.30 32.96 -38.03
CA SER A 250 -21.58 31.83 -38.66
C SER A 250 -20.58 31.12 -37.74
N ARG A 251 -20.93 29.88 -37.34
CA ARG A 251 -20.06 28.77 -36.85
C ARG A 251 -20.89 27.69 -36.12
N SER A 252 -21.74 26.96 -36.84
CA SER A 252 -22.39 25.74 -36.33
C SER A 252 -21.40 24.58 -36.19
N GLU A 253 -20.48 24.42 -37.15
CA GLU A 253 -19.43 23.41 -37.10
C GLU A 253 -18.40 23.69 -36.02
N THR A 254 -17.75 24.87 -36.00
CA THR A 254 -16.66 25.06 -35.03
C THR A 254 -17.15 25.01 -33.61
N ARG A 255 -18.39 25.36 -33.27
CA ARG A 255 -18.90 25.14 -31.90
C ARG A 255 -18.82 23.67 -31.47
N LEU A 256 -18.88 22.70 -32.39
CA LEU A 256 -18.62 21.28 -32.15
C LEU A 256 -17.12 20.92 -32.16
N GLN A 257 -16.28 21.52 -33.01
CA GLN A 257 -14.82 21.35 -32.92
C GLN A 257 -14.23 21.99 -31.64
N ASP A 258 -14.71 23.15 -31.23
CA ASP A 258 -14.34 23.91 -30.02
C ASP A 258 -14.77 23.14 -28.76
N LEU A 259 -15.98 22.56 -28.75
CA LEU A 259 -16.39 21.61 -27.69
C LEU A 259 -15.53 20.33 -27.68
N LYS A 260 -15.10 19.81 -28.83
CA LYS A 260 -14.13 18.70 -28.90
C LYS A 260 -12.74 19.12 -28.39
N LEU A 261 -12.27 20.33 -28.71
CA LEU A 261 -11.01 20.90 -28.21
C LEU A 261 -11.03 21.05 -26.69
N MET A 262 -12.07 21.67 -26.14
CA MET A 262 -12.25 21.82 -24.70
C MET A 262 -12.34 20.47 -23.99
N ASN A 263 -13.12 19.52 -24.52
CA ASN A 263 -13.19 18.15 -23.98
C ASN A 263 -11.86 17.37 -24.12
N ASN A 264 -10.92 17.82 -24.96
CA ASN A 264 -9.63 17.16 -25.17
C ASN A 264 -8.55 17.57 -24.15
N LEU A 265 -8.72 18.68 -23.40
CA LEU A 265 -7.82 19.06 -22.32
C LEU A 265 -7.80 17.96 -21.22
N PRO A 266 -6.63 17.57 -20.66
CA PRO A 266 -6.53 16.52 -19.65
C PRO A 266 -7.42 16.74 -18.40
N ALA A 267 -7.58 18.00 -17.97
CA ALA A 267 -8.47 18.37 -16.88
C ALA A 267 -9.96 18.05 -17.20
N MET A 268 -10.42 18.35 -18.42
CA MET A 268 -11.80 18.07 -18.85
C MET A 268 -12.05 16.57 -19.06
N LYS A 269 -11.06 15.83 -19.60
CA LYS A 269 -11.10 14.36 -19.64
C LYS A 269 -11.28 13.77 -18.23
N SER A 270 -10.56 14.31 -17.25
CA SER A 270 -10.64 13.89 -15.84
C SER A 270 -11.99 14.23 -15.20
N ILE A 271 -12.54 15.44 -15.45
CA ILE A 271 -13.90 15.83 -15.02
C ILE A 271 -14.96 14.89 -15.62
N ILE A 272 -14.90 14.62 -16.92
CA ILE A 272 -15.87 13.76 -17.60
C ILE A 272 -15.80 12.31 -17.06
N SER A 273 -14.60 11.81 -16.75
CA SER A 273 -14.41 10.49 -16.12
C SER A 273 -15.01 10.43 -14.70
N TRP A 274 -14.73 11.44 -13.88
CA TRP A 274 -15.31 11.59 -12.54
C TRP A 274 -16.85 11.65 -12.59
N LEU A 275 -17.42 12.49 -13.46
CA LEU A 275 -18.88 12.59 -13.65
C LEU A 275 -19.50 11.31 -14.23
N LYS A 276 -18.76 10.50 -15.01
CA LYS A 276 -19.20 9.15 -15.39
C LYS A 276 -19.31 8.24 -14.17
N SER A 277 -18.32 8.22 -13.29
CA SER A 277 -18.37 7.43 -12.04
C SER A 277 -19.55 7.81 -11.14
N LEU A 278 -19.86 9.12 -11.05
CA LEU A 278 -21.01 9.64 -10.30
C LEU A 278 -22.36 9.42 -11.00
N ARG A 279 -22.38 8.94 -12.25
CA ARG A 279 -23.55 8.90 -13.17
C ARG A 279 -24.19 10.29 -13.40
N LEU A 280 -23.37 11.34 -13.37
CA LEU A 280 -23.75 12.75 -13.58
C LEU A 280 -23.26 13.31 -14.93
N HIS A 281 -22.61 12.51 -15.79
CA HIS A 281 -21.98 12.96 -17.04
C HIS A 281 -22.93 13.65 -18.05
N LYS A 282 -24.26 13.52 -17.92
CA LYS A 282 -25.25 14.34 -18.66
C LYS A 282 -25.07 15.84 -18.42
N TYR A 283 -24.49 16.22 -17.28
CA TYR A 283 -24.25 17.60 -16.85
C TYR A 283 -22.77 18.02 -17.02
N SER A 284 -21.94 17.28 -17.78
CA SER A 284 -20.53 17.64 -17.99
C SER A 284 -20.33 19.05 -18.54
N TRP A 285 -21.20 19.45 -19.47
CA TRP A 285 -21.19 20.77 -20.11
C TRP A 285 -21.24 21.96 -19.12
N VAL A 286 -21.79 21.76 -17.93
CA VAL A 286 -21.85 22.77 -16.85
C VAL A 286 -20.44 23.16 -16.38
N PHE A 287 -19.48 22.23 -16.48
CA PHE A 287 -18.11 22.41 -16.02
C PHE A 287 -17.16 22.92 -17.11
N ASN A 288 -17.53 22.82 -18.39
CA ASN A 288 -16.64 23.03 -19.54
C ASN A 288 -15.93 24.41 -19.59
N ASN A 289 -16.44 25.43 -18.89
CA ASN A 289 -15.84 26.76 -18.80
C ASN A 289 -15.68 27.27 -17.34
N LEU A 290 -15.75 26.39 -16.33
CA LEU A 290 -15.57 26.79 -14.93
C LEU A 290 -14.10 26.69 -14.51
N THR A 291 -13.57 27.76 -13.95
CA THR A 291 -12.33 27.71 -13.15
C THR A 291 -12.55 26.89 -11.87
N TYR A 292 -11.47 26.44 -11.22
CA TYR A 292 -11.57 25.74 -9.93
C TYR A 292 -12.38 26.54 -8.90
N SER A 293 -12.07 27.84 -8.75
CA SER A 293 -12.77 28.74 -7.81
C SER A 293 -14.29 28.80 -8.08
N GLN A 294 -14.70 28.89 -9.35
CA GLN A 294 -16.12 28.88 -9.71
C GLN A 294 -16.76 27.50 -9.50
N MET A 295 -16.05 26.41 -9.83
CA MET A 295 -16.54 25.04 -9.63
C MET A 295 -16.75 24.72 -8.15
N VAL A 296 -15.85 25.14 -7.25
CA VAL A 296 -15.98 24.86 -5.81
C VAL A 296 -16.99 25.77 -5.11
N ASN A 297 -17.37 26.89 -5.73
CA ASN A 297 -18.37 27.84 -5.23
C ASN A 297 -19.71 27.77 -5.99
N LEU A 298 -20.00 26.65 -6.65
CA LEU A 298 -21.32 26.35 -7.20
C LEU A 298 -22.39 26.31 -6.09
N THR A 299 -23.53 26.97 -6.33
CA THR A 299 -24.66 27.04 -5.40
C THR A 299 -25.90 26.31 -5.95
N GLU A 300 -26.89 25.98 -5.11
CA GLU A 300 -28.09 25.29 -5.61
C GLU A 300 -28.92 26.18 -6.55
N GLU A 301 -29.03 27.49 -6.27
CA GLU A 301 -29.80 28.44 -7.09
C GLU A 301 -29.19 28.56 -8.49
N THR A 302 -27.87 28.50 -8.59
CA THR A 302 -27.14 28.51 -9.86
C THR A 302 -27.44 27.25 -10.67
N LEU A 303 -27.34 26.07 -10.04
CA LEU A 303 -27.66 24.80 -10.69
C LEU A 303 -29.16 24.66 -11.00
N GLN A 304 -30.05 25.29 -10.21
CA GLN A 304 -31.49 25.34 -10.44
C GLN A 304 -31.85 26.22 -11.62
N ARG A 305 -31.23 27.40 -11.75
CA ARG A 305 -31.40 28.30 -12.90
C ARG A 305 -30.95 27.65 -14.22
N ILE A 306 -29.98 26.74 -14.14
CA ILE A 306 -29.48 25.91 -15.26
C ILE A 306 -30.43 24.74 -15.60
N GLY A 307 -31.50 24.50 -14.82
CA GLY A 307 -32.49 23.46 -15.08
C GLY A 307 -32.10 22.06 -14.61
N ILE A 308 -31.10 21.94 -13.73
CA ILE A 308 -30.63 20.65 -13.21
C ILE A 308 -31.62 20.10 -12.18
N THR A 309 -31.95 18.80 -12.28
CA THR A 309 -32.94 18.16 -11.39
C THR A 309 -32.47 18.13 -9.93
N LYS A 310 -33.38 18.30 -8.97
CA LYS A 310 -33.06 18.47 -7.53
C LYS A 310 -32.06 17.42 -7.00
N GLY A 311 -32.28 16.14 -7.29
CA GLY A 311 -31.36 15.07 -6.88
C GLY A 311 -29.97 15.14 -7.53
N ALA A 312 -29.88 15.61 -8.78
CA ALA A 312 -28.60 15.84 -9.44
C ALA A 312 -27.87 17.07 -8.88
N ARG A 313 -28.58 18.17 -8.57
CA ARG A 313 -27.99 19.35 -7.91
C ARG A 313 -27.36 18.98 -6.58
N HIS A 314 -28.13 18.35 -5.71
CA HIS A 314 -27.66 17.90 -4.40
C HIS A 314 -26.44 16.98 -4.52
N LYS A 315 -26.46 16.02 -5.46
CA LYS A 315 -25.31 15.13 -5.71
C LYS A 315 -24.07 15.84 -6.25
N ILE A 316 -24.24 16.84 -7.14
CA ILE A 316 -23.15 17.70 -7.61
C ILE A 316 -22.53 18.43 -6.41
N LEU A 317 -23.34 19.13 -5.60
CA LEU A 317 -22.86 19.91 -4.45
C LEU A 317 -22.13 19.05 -3.42
N LEU A 318 -22.67 17.87 -3.06
CA LEU A 318 -21.98 16.91 -2.19
C LEU A 318 -20.64 16.44 -2.78
N SER A 319 -20.58 16.18 -4.09
CA SER A 319 -19.34 15.75 -4.74
C SER A 319 -18.31 16.87 -4.85
N VAL A 320 -18.76 18.12 -5.00
CA VAL A 320 -17.91 19.33 -5.03
C VAL A 320 -17.39 19.66 -3.64
N ASN A 321 -18.18 19.50 -2.58
CA ASN A 321 -17.69 19.67 -1.21
C ASN A 321 -16.58 18.66 -0.90
N LYS A 322 -16.80 17.39 -1.27
CA LYS A 322 -15.77 16.34 -1.19
C LYS A 322 -14.53 16.59 -2.06
N LEU A 323 -14.57 17.48 -3.07
CA LEU A 323 -13.36 17.91 -3.80
C LEU A 323 -12.53 18.92 -3.01
N LYS A 324 -13.16 19.75 -2.16
CA LYS A 324 -12.47 20.69 -1.25
C LYS A 324 -11.74 19.93 -0.14
N GLU A 325 -12.45 18.99 0.50
CA GLU A 325 -12.01 18.29 1.71
C GLU A 325 -10.85 17.30 1.49
N ARG A 326 -10.36 17.11 0.24
CA ARG A 326 -9.32 16.11 -0.06
C ARG A 326 -7.97 16.43 0.59
N GLY A 327 -7.59 17.70 0.67
CA GLY A 327 -6.28 18.13 1.21
C GLY A 327 -6.17 17.89 2.72
N SER A 328 -7.18 18.34 3.49
CA SER A 328 -7.27 18.07 4.92
C SER A 328 -7.42 16.57 5.20
N MET A 329 -8.30 15.88 4.47
CA MET A 329 -8.54 14.44 4.65
C MET A 329 -7.29 13.59 4.38
N LEU A 330 -6.46 13.92 3.38
CA LEU A 330 -5.17 13.24 3.18
C LEU A 330 -4.15 13.55 4.28
N THR A 331 -4.15 14.79 4.79
CA THR A 331 -3.25 15.20 5.88
C THR A 331 -3.61 14.49 7.19
N GLU A 332 -4.90 14.45 7.54
CA GLU A 332 -5.45 13.65 8.64
C GLU A 332 -5.10 12.16 8.46
N LEU A 333 -5.32 11.61 7.25
CA LEU A 333 -5.08 10.21 6.95
C LEU A 333 -3.59 9.80 7.05
N GLU A 334 -2.64 10.70 6.77
CA GLU A 334 -1.23 10.42 7.04
C GLU A 334 -0.99 10.14 8.53
N THR A 335 -1.63 10.90 9.40
CA THR A 335 -1.52 10.71 10.87
C THR A 335 -2.29 9.48 11.34
N GLU A 336 -3.50 9.21 10.82
CA GLU A 336 -4.25 7.98 11.12
C GLU A 336 -3.42 6.73 10.80
N VAL A 337 -2.83 6.66 9.61
CA VAL A 337 -2.05 5.48 9.16
C VAL A 337 -0.78 5.30 9.98
N MET A 338 -0.07 6.39 10.30
CA MET A 338 1.12 6.35 11.18
C MET A 338 0.80 5.90 12.61
N ASN A 339 -0.42 6.16 13.09
CA ASN A 339 -0.86 5.83 14.45
C ASN A 339 -1.60 4.47 14.54
N GLY A 340 -1.52 3.62 13.51
CA GLY A 340 -2.15 2.29 13.51
C GLY A 340 -3.66 2.29 13.22
N GLY A 341 -4.14 3.27 12.45
CA GLY A 341 -5.52 3.30 11.92
C GLY A 341 -5.81 2.22 10.88
N ASP A 342 -7.09 2.01 10.59
CA ASP A 342 -7.55 0.95 9.68
C ASP A 342 -7.12 1.22 8.21
N LEU A 343 -6.23 0.36 7.71
CA LEU A 343 -5.72 0.40 6.34
C LEU A 343 -6.82 0.19 5.29
N ASN A 344 -7.91 -0.51 5.63
CA ASN A 344 -9.07 -0.67 4.76
C ASN A 344 -9.78 0.68 4.53
N ILE A 345 -9.96 1.47 5.60
CA ILE A 345 -10.46 2.85 5.51
C ILE A 345 -9.48 3.74 4.74
N ALA A 346 -8.17 3.62 4.99
CA ALA A 346 -7.14 4.37 4.28
C ALA A 346 -7.17 4.12 2.75
N LEU A 347 -7.16 2.86 2.35
CA LEU A 347 -7.23 2.44 0.95
C LEU A 347 -8.54 2.89 0.29
N LYS A 348 -9.68 2.85 1.00
CA LYS A 348 -10.98 3.38 0.53
C LYS A 348 -10.96 4.91 0.37
N LYS A 349 -10.40 5.65 1.33
CA LYS A 349 -10.20 7.10 1.26
C LYS A 349 -9.34 7.46 0.03
N LEU A 350 -8.17 6.82 -0.14
CA LEU A 350 -7.28 6.98 -1.29
C LEU A 350 -7.97 6.66 -2.64
N LYS A 351 -8.78 5.59 -2.69
CA LYS A 351 -9.57 5.21 -3.86
C LYS A 351 -10.56 6.29 -4.29
N SER A 352 -11.16 7.01 -3.35
CA SER A 352 -12.05 8.13 -3.65
C SER A 352 -11.32 9.35 -4.22
N VAL A 353 -10.06 9.57 -3.84
CA VAL A 353 -9.20 10.64 -4.38
C VAL A 353 -8.84 10.36 -5.84
N LEU A 354 -8.40 9.15 -6.19
CA LEU A 354 -8.09 8.78 -7.59
C LEU A 354 -9.32 8.74 -8.51
N GLN A 355 -10.53 8.59 -7.97
CA GLN A 355 -11.77 8.73 -8.75
C GLN A 355 -12.10 10.18 -9.14
N SER A 356 -11.40 11.16 -8.55
CA SER A 356 -11.67 12.59 -8.69
C SER A 356 -10.59 13.31 -9.54
N PRO A 357 -10.87 14.48 -10.14
CA PRO A 357 -9.89 15.20 -10.94
C PRO A 357 -8.75 15.72 -10.07
N LEU A 358 -7.55 15.15 -10.22
CA LEU A 358 -6.36 15.51 -9.42
C LEU A 358 -5.75 16.85 -9.85
N GLN A 359 -5.84 17.18 -11.16
CA GLN A 359 -5.30 18.40 -11.75
C GLN A 359 -6.06 19.68 -11.36
N ILE A 360 -7.02 19.58 -10.43
CA ILE A 360 -7.89 20.68 -10.03
C ILE A 360 -7.92 20.75 -8.50
N SER A 361 -6.99 21.54 -7.96
CA SER A 361 -6.79 21.83 -6.53
C SER A 361 -6.59 23.33 -6.33
N GLY A 362 -6.69 23.81 -5.09
CA GLY A 362 -6.55 25.24 -4.73
C GLY A 362 -5.10 25.74 -4.67
N GLY A 363 -4.18 25.13 -5.43
CA GLY A 363 -2.73 25.29 -5.24
C GLY A 363 -2.10 24.22 -4.34
N GLU A 364 -2.89 23.30 -3.79
CA GLU A 364 -2.39 22.12 -3.05
C GLU A 364 -1.81 21.07 -4.01
N ASP A 365 -0.60 20.57 -3.74
CA ASP A 365 -0.02 19.41 -4.44
C ASP A 365 -0.65 18.10 -3.95
N LEU A 366 -1.89 17.90 -4.39
CA LEU A 366 -2.69 16.71 -4.09
C LEU A 366 -2.03 15.40 -4.61
N PRO A 367 -1.36 15.36 -5.78
CA PRO A 367 -0.53 14.22 -6.16
C PRO A 367 0.56 13.87 -5.14
N SER A 368 1.35 14.84 -4.65
CA SER A 368 2.39 14.55 -3.65
C SER A 368 1.80 14.16 -2.28
N GLN A 369 0.69 14.76 -1.84
CA GLN A 369 -0.02 14.32 -0.63
C GLN A 369 -0.49 12.86 -0.78
N PHE A 370 -1.10 12.50 -1.91
CA PHE A 370 -1.53 11.13 -2.19
C PHE A 370 -0.35 10.16 -2.14
N ILE A 371 0.77 10.50 -2.80
CA ILE A 371 1.99 9.67 -2.81
C ILE A 371 2.57 9.51 -1.40
N LYS A 372 2.56 10.56 -0.58
CA LYS A 372 3.03 10.53 0.81
C LYS A 372 2.23 9.55 1.65
N VAL A 373 0.89 9.63 1.61
CA VAL A 373 -0.01 8.71 2.31
C VAL A 373 0.08 7.28 1.76
N MET A 374 0.12 7.11 0.43
CA MET A 374 0.27 5.80 -0.22
C MET A 374 1.58 5.10 0.20
N GLY A 375 2.66 5.86 0.38
CA GLY A 375 3.92 5.37 0.94
C GLY A 375 3.82 4.95 2.41
N LYS A 376 3.03 5.65 3.24
CA LYS A 376 2.73 5.22 4.62
C LYS A 376 1.93 3.93 4.64
N VAL A 377 0.86 3.84 3.84
CA VAL A 377 0.03 2.63 3.71
C VAL A 377 0.87 1.45 3.23
N CYS A 378 1.75 1.66 2.24
CA CYS A 378 2.72 0.65 1.82
C CYS A 378 3.63 0.22 2.99
N THR A 379 4.22 1.16 3.73
CA THR A 379 5.08 0.86 4.88
C THR A 379 4.36 0.01 5.92
N GLN A 380 3.12 0.36 6.28
CA GLN A 380 2.32 -0.42 7.23
C GLN A 380 1.98 -1.82 6.68
N MET A 381 1.58 -1.93 5.40
CA MET A 381 1.32 -3.24 4.76
C MET A 381 2.56 -4.12 4.69
N LEU A 382 3.75 -3.54 4.46
CA LEU A 382 5.04 -4.23 4.43
C LEU A 382 5.51 -4.72 5.82
N MET A 383 4.87 -4.24 6.90
CA MET A 383 5.08 -4.68 8.29
C MET A 383 4.05 -5.73 8.74
N LEU A 384 2.90 -5.86 8.04
CA LEU A 384 1.93 -6.92 8.33
C LEU A 384 2.56 -8.30 8.04
N ARG A 385 2.33 -9.25 8.96
CA ARG A 385 2.83 -10.63 8.82
C ARG A 385 2.22 -11.36 7.62
N GLN A 386 0.91 -11.21 7.42
CA GLN A 386 0.22 -11.53 6.18
C GLN A 386 -0.77 -10.40 5.87
N PRO A 387 -0.52 -9.54 4.88
CA PRO A 387 -1.55 -8.64 4.36
C PRO A 387 -2.59 -9.48 3.62
N SER A 388 -3.88 -9.33 3.94
CA SER A 388 -4.95 -10.05 3.24
C SER A 388 -5.02 -9.68 1.76
N ASP A 389 -5.40 -10.63 0.91
CA ASP A 389 -5.54 -10.46 -0.54
C ASP A 389 -6.37 -9.21 -0.92
N ASP A 390 -7.46 -8.93 -0.20
CA ASP A 390 -8.27 -7.72 -0.36
C ASP A 390 -7.45 -6.41 -0.28
N TYR A 391 -6.44 -6.36 0.60
CA TYR A 391 -5.55 -5.21 0.74
C TYR A 391 -4.52 -5.18 -0.38
N LEU A 392 -3.94 -6.33 -0.76
CA LEU A 392 -2.98 -6.43 -1.87
C LEU A 392 -3.63 -6.04 -3.20
N MET A 393 -4.80 -6.61 -3.52
CA MET A 393 -5.59 -6.29 -4.71
C MET A 393 -6.02 -4.82 -4.72
N MET A 394 -6.47 -4.28 -3.59
CA MET A 394 -6.88 -2.88 -3.53
C MET A 394 -5.70 -1.92 -3.65
N PHE A 395 -4.55 -2.20 -3.04
CA PHE A 395 -3.31 -1.44 -3.19
C PHE A 395 -2.80 -1.49 -4.63
N ASN A 396 -2.72 -2.67 -5.24
CA ASN A 396 -2.35 -2.86 -6.64
C ASN A 396 -3.25 -2.03 -7.59
N SER A 397 -4.57 -2.07 -7.37
CA SER A 397 -5.54 -1.33 -8.19
C SER A 397 -5.53 0.19 -7.96
N LEU A 398 -4.87 0.68 -6.90
CA LEU A 398 -4.53 2.10 -6.74
C LEU A 398 -3.23 2.43 -7.48
N CYS A 399 -2.22 1.56 -7.43
CA CYS A 399 -0.97 1.75 -8.17
C CYS A 399 -1.20 1.87 -9.68
N GLU A 400 -1.94 0.93 -10.28
CA GLU A 400 -2.33 0.95 -11.71
C GLU A 400 -3.01 2.25 -12.14
N LYS A 401 -3.82 2.84 -11.24
CA LYS A 401 -4.54 4.09 -11.51
C LYS A 401 -3.66 5.32 -11.38
N ALA A 402 -2.75 5.36 -10.39
CA ALA A 402 -1.79 6.45 -10.28
C ALA A 402 -0.77 6.42 -11.45
N GLU A 403 -0.36 5.24 -11.89
CA GLU A 403 0.49 5.05 -13.08
C GLU A 403 -0.17 5.59 -14.37
N THR A 404 -1.46 5.29 -14.58
CA THR A 404 -2.21 5.69 -15.79
C THR A 404 -2.75 7.13 -15.77
N MET A 405 -2.60 7.89 -14.67
CA MET A 405 -3.06 9.28 -14.59
C MET A 405 -1.99 10.30 -14.98
N ASP A 406 -2.34 11.25 -15.83
CA ASP A 406 -1.48 12.37 -16.27
C ASP A 406 -1.13 13.38 -15.14
N ALA A 407 -1.75 13.24 -13.97
CA ALA A 407 -1.55 14.14 -12.83
C ALA A 407 -0.32 13.81 -11.97
N PHE A 408 0.27 12.64 -12.13
CA PHE A 408 1.47 12.22 -11.39
C PHE A 408 2.71 12.38 -12.26
N THR A 409 3.82 12.83 -11.67
CA THR A 409 5.12 12.89 -12.34
C THR A 409 5.72 11.50 -12.52
N ASP A 410 6.63 11.32 -13.49
CA ASP A 410 7.28 10.02 -13.73
C ASP A 410 8.03 9.49 -12.49
N GLU A 411 8.54 10.38 -11.64
CA GLU A 411 9.19 10.02 -10.38
C GLU A 411 8.18 9.53 -9.32
N GLN A 412 6.99 10.14 -9.25
CA GLN A 412 5.90 9.64 -8.43
C GLN A 412 5.42 8.27 -8.92
N LYS A 413 5.29 8.08 -10.25
CA LYS A 413 4.92 6.79 -10.87
C LYS A 413 5.94 5.68 -10.62
N LYS A 414 7.25 5.98 -10.73
CA LYS A 414 8.33 5.05 -10.38
C LYS A 414 8.24 4.57 -8.92
N ARG A 415 7.95 5.46 -7.97
CA ARG A 415 7.79 5.10 -6.55
C ARG A 415 6.57 4.22 -6.32
N VAL A 416 5.45 4.54 -6.96
CA VAL A 416 4.23 3.71 -6.94
C VAL A 416 4.50 2.29 -7.47
N ASN A 417 5.25 2.16 -8.57
CA ASN A 417 5.63 0.87 -9.14
C ASN A 417 6.68 0.11 -8.33
N MET A 418 7.59 0.82 -7.65
CA MET A 418 8.52 0.23 -6.68
C MET A 418 7.74 -0.40 -5.51
N TRP A 419 6.81 0.33 -4.89
CA TRP A 419 5.95 -0.17 -3.82
C TRP A 419 5.07 -1.34 -4.26
N ARG A 420 4.45 -1.24 -5.45
CA ARG A 420 3.71 -2.32 -6.11
C ARG A 420 4.58 -3.59 -6.23
N SER A 421 5.81 -3.43 -6.72
CA SER A 421 6.76 -4.55 -6.89
C SER A 421 7.22 -5.16 -5.55
N GLN A 422 7.24 -4.40 -4.46
CA GLN A 422 7.63 -4.87 -3.12
C GLN A 422 6.53 -5.69 -2.41
N LEU A 423 5.28 -5.64 -2.91
CA LEU A 423 4.11 -6.33 -2.36
C LEU A 423 3.59 -7.48 -3.25
N ILE A 424 4.13 -7.66 -4.46
CA ILE A 424 3.64 -8.66 -5.45
C ILE A 424 4.72 -9.68 -5.84
N LYS A 425 5.99 -9.47 -5.47
CA LYS A 425 7.12 -10.28 -5.97
C LYS A 425 7.26 -11.68 -5.39
N ASP A 426 6.41 -12.07 -4.44
CA ASP A 426 6.53 -13.36 -3.76
C ASP A 426 5.79 -14.52 -4.49
N ASP A 427 5.03 -14.23 -5.56
CA ASP A 427 4.08 -15.16 -6.21
C ASP A 427 4.49 -15.76 -7.58
N ILE A 428 5.74 -15.57 -8.07
CA ILE A 428 6.16 -16.09 -9.39
C ILE A 428 7.48 -16.88 -9.30
N ILE A 429 7.35 -18.21 -9.32
CA ILE A 429 8.42 -19.17 -9.62
C ILE A 429 8.15 -19.81 -10.99
N PRO A 430 9.08 -19.70 -11.95
CA PRO A 430 9.54 -20.89 -12.66
C PRO A 430 11.06 -21.11 -12.54
N ALA A 431 11.51 -22.35 -12.78
CA ALA A 431 12.91 -22.75 -12.59
C ALA A 431 13.78 -22.62 -13.87
N HIS A 432 15.11 -22.53 -13.64
CA HIS A 432 16.21 -22.58 -14.63
C HIS A 432 16.28 -21.38 -15.63
N ASN A 433 17.46 -20.95 -16.13
CA ASN A 433 18.85 -21.37 -15.88
C ASN A 433 19.81 -20.18 -16.17
N GLY A 434 20.89 -20.00 -15.39
CA GLY A 434 21.91 -18.97 -15.70
C GLY A 434 22.94 -18.74 -14.59
N LYS A 435 24.25 -18.68 -14.94
CA LYS A 435 25.37 -18.50 -14.00
C LYS A 435 25.84 -17.02 -13.94
N PRO A 436 26.43 -16.56 -12.81
CA PRO A 436 26.62 -15.11 -12.54
C PRO A 436 27.96 -14.53 -13.01
N LYS A 437 28.04 -13.19 -13.09
CA LYS A 437 29.30 -12.42 -13.14
C LYS A 437 29.35 -11.29 -12.09
N LYS A 438 30.05 -11.61 -11.00
CA LYS A 438 30.92 -10.78 -10.13
C LYS A 438 30.96 -9.23 -10.25
N ASN A 439 31.07 -8.62 -9.06
CA ASN A 439 31.89 -7.43 -8.71
C ASN A 439 31.43 -6.02 -9.22
N ASN A 440 31.58 -4.92 -8.47
CA ASN A 440 31.81 -4.76 -7.01
C ASN A 440 31.44 -3.34 -6.53
N ASN A 441 31.14 -3.23 -5.24
CA ASN A 441 31.41 -2.12 -4.28
C ASN A 441 31.86 -0.73 -4.81
N ASN A 442 31.08 0.35 -4.59
CA ASN A 442 31.24 1.45 -3.59
C ASN A 442 30.15 2.55 -3.83
N HIS A 443 29.79 3.55 -2.98
CA HIS A 443 29.95 3.99 -1.56
C HIS A 443 28.92 5.14 -1.31
N HIS A 444 28.57 5.67 -0.12
CA HIS A 444 28.44 5.14 1.26
C HIS A 444 27.68 6.12 2.20
N HIS A 445 26.40 5.88 2.59
CA HIS A 445 25.81 6.33 3.89
C HIS A 445 24.36 5.89 4.21
N HIS A 446 24.14 5.39 5.45
CA HIS A 446 22.85 5.42 6.16
C HIS A 446 23.09 5.63 7.66
N SER A 447 22.23 6.37 8.35
CA SER A 447 22.27 6.55 9.81
C SER A 447 21.20 5.67 10.48
N PHE A 448 21.61 4.81 11.41
CA PHE A 448 20.67 4.06 12.26
C PHE A 448 20.31 4.88 13.51
N ARG A 449 19.05 4.80 13.94
CA ARG A 449 18.65 5.08 15.33
C ARG A 449 18.00 3.85 15.94
N CYS A 450 18.50 3.43 17.08
CA CYS A 450 17.95 2.33 17.86
C CYS A 450 16.63 2.73 18.53
N PHE A 451 15.76 1.75 18.75
CA PHE A 451 14.93 1.70 19.95
C PHE A 451 15.02 0.31 20.56
N CYS A 452 15.02 0.23 21.89
CA CYS A 452 15.25 -1.01 22.64
C CYS A 452 14.11 -1.29 23.62
N PHE A 453 14.05 -2.54 24.06
CA PHE A 453 13.22 -3.03 25.17
C PHE A 453 13.31 -2.12 26.40
N GLY A 454 12.18 -1.91 27.07
CA GLY A 454 12.06 -1.02 28.23
C GLY A 454 11.03 -1.46 29.27
N LEU A 455 11.19 -2.66 29.84
CA LEU A 455 10.45 -3.04 31.07
C LEU A 455 10.88 -2.12 32.23
N ARG A 456 9.97 -1.27 32.73
CA ARG A 456 10.18 -0.56 33.99
C ARG A 456 8.87 -0.21 34.72
N CYS A 457 8.32 -1.18 35.44
CA CYS A 457 7.39 -0.88 36.53
C CYS A 457 8.20 -0.43 37.77
N LYS A 458 7.97 0.79 38.27
CA LYS A 458 8.40 1.19 39.62
C LYS A 458 7.71 2.48 40.09
N ARG A 459 6.67 2.29 40.92
CA ARG A 459 5.92 3.30 41.71
C ARG A 459 5.35 4.46 40.88
#